data_AF-A0A0S8F2M1-F1
#
_entry.id   AF-A0A0S8F2M1-F1
#
_cell.length_a   1.000
_cell.length_b   1.000
_cell.length_c   1.000
_cell.angle_alpha   90.00
_cell.angle_beta   90.00
_cell.angle_gamma   90.00
#
_symmetry.space_group_name_H-M   'P 1'
#
loop_
_entity.id
_entity.type
_entity.pdbx_description
1 polymer ?
#
loop_
_entity_poly.entity_id
_entity_poly.type
_entity_poly.pdbx_seq_one_letter_code
_entity_poly.pdbx_strand_id
1 'polypeptide(L)'
;MASFETEPPPAEPIGPTRRRSGIFIAAFVALQFSVPLTYLAREDPSDDRFTWRSFAAPPAQACETRASLQLYGGERHHIPLEKLIHEDWIRYVQQGRRAVVDAFLLKQCEGDHVEQVELVNRCEDERATRSYSLRCGGERAHETTRTAAR
;
A
#
# COMPACT_ATOMS: atom_id res chain seq x y z
N MET A 1 -33.35 -36.14 35.75
CA MET A 1 -33.08 -36.23 34.29
C MET A 1 -33.90 -35.14 33.63
N ALA A 2 -33.26 -34.16 32.98
CA ALA A 2 -33.95 -33.04 32.32
C ALA A 2 -34.18 -33.38 30.85
N SER A 3 -35.43 -33.30 30.39
CA SER A 3 -35.80 -33.41 28.97
C SER A 3 -35.37 -32.13 28.26
N PHE A 4 -34.53 -32.25 27.23
CA PHE A 4 -34.26 -31.18 26.29
C PHE A 4 -35.40 -31.16 25.28
N GLU A 5 -36.42 -30.35 25.54
CA GLU A 5 -37.48 -30.09 24.57
C GLU A 5 -36.88 -29.19 23.48
N THR A 6 -36.47 -29.81 22.37
CA THR A 6 -35.92 -29.09 21.22
C THR A 6 -37.06 -28.39 20.49
N GLU A 7 -36.98 -27.07 20.39
CA GLU A 7 -37.88 -26.24 19.59
C GLU A 7 -37.98 -26.80 18.16
N PRO A 8 -39.20 -26.91 17.59
CA PRO A 8 -39.37 -27.45 16.25
C PRO A 8 -38.60 -26.59 15.22
N PRO A 9 -38.01 -27.21 14.20
CA PRO A 9 -37.26 -26.47 13.19
C PRO A 9 -38.17 -25.43 12.53
N PRO A 10 -37.65 -24.22 12.25
CA PRO A 10 -38.42 -23.18 11.58
C PRO A 10 -38.94 -23.71 10.24
N ALA A 11 -40.21 -23.39 9.94
CA ALA A 11 -40.87 -23.85 8.74
C ALA A 11 -40.10 -23.42 7.47
N GLU A 12 -39.80 -24.38 6.60
CA GLU A 12 -39.17 -24.07 5.32
C GLU A 12 -40.11 -23.20 4.46
N PRO A 13 -39.59 -22.17 3.78
CA PRO A 13 -40.42 -21.37 2.89
C PRO A 13 -40.90 -22.23 1.70
N ILE A 14 -42.21 -22.29 1.50
CA ILE A 14 -42.84 -23.06 0.41
C ILE A 14 -43.22 -22.09 -0.72
N GLY A 15 -42.87 -22.45 -1.97
CA GLY A 15 -43.31 -21.73 -3.18
C GLY A 15 -42.40 -20.55 -3.60
N PRO A 16 -42.97 -19.41 -4.08
CA PRO A 16 -42.19 -18.33 -4.69
C PRO A 16 -41.25 -17.60 -3.71
N THR A 17 -41.53 -17.69 -2.41
CA THR A 17 -40.67 -17.19 -1.33
C THR A 17 -39.36 -17.98 -1.26
N ARG A 18 -39.39 -19.31 -1.45
CA ARG A 18 -38.18 -20.16 -1.51
C ARG A 18 -37.20 -19.72 -2.59
N ARG A 19 -37.73 -19.37 -3.77
CA ARG A 19 -36.92 -18.90 -4.92
C ARG A 19 -36.28 -17.54 -4.63
N ARG A 20 -37.02 -16.63 -4.00
CA ARG A 20 -36.49 -15.31 -3.59
C ARG A 20 -35.42 -15.43 -2.50
N SER A 21 -35.66 -16.27 -1.49
CA SER A 21 -34.68 -16.57 -0.44
C SER A 21 -33.41 -17.20 -1.02
N GLY A 22 -33.54 -18.14 -1.97
CA GLY A 22 -32.40 -18.74 -2.65
C GLY A 22 -31.57 -17.72 -3.44
N ILE A 23 -32.21 -16.81 -4.17
CA ILE A 23 -31.51 -15.73 -4.88
C ILE A 23 -30.79 -14.80 -3.90
N PHE A 24 -31.44 -14.43 -2.80
CA PHE A 24 -30.83 -13.58 -1.78
C PHE A 24 -29.60 -14.24 -1.13
N ILE A 25 -29.71 -15.52 -0.75
CA ILE A 25 -28.59 -16.28 -0.20
C ILE A 25 -27.45 -16.36 -1.22
N ALA A 26 -27.74 -16.70 -2.47
CA ALA A 26 -26.73 -16.76 -3.53
C ALA A 26 -26.03 -15.41 -3.75
N ALA A 27 -26.79 -14.31 -3.76
CA ALA A 27 -26.23 -12.96 -3.89
C ALA A 27 -25.37 -12.58 -2.68
N PHE A 28 -25.80 -12.92 -1.47
CA PHE A 28 -25.02 -12.67 -0.25
C PHE A 28 -23.72 -13.46 -0.24
N VAL A 29 -23.77 -14.74 -0.60
CA VAL A 29 -22.58 -15.59 -0.72
C VAL A 29 -21.64 -15.03 -1.80
N ALA A 30 -22.17 -14.64 -2.97
CA ALA A 30 -21.36 -14.00 -4.01
C ALA A 30 -20.69 -12.71 -3.52
N LEU A 31 -21.40 -11.89 -2.74
CA LEU A 31 -20.84 -10.69 -2.12
C LEU A 31 -19.73 -11.05 -1.13
N GLN A 32 -19.93 -12.05 -0.28
CA GLN A 32 -18.91 -12.53 0.67
C GLN A 32 -17.62 -12.97 -0.03
N PHE A 33 -17.73 -13.60 -1.20
CA PHE A 33 -16.56 -14.00 -1.98
C PHE A 33 -15.96 -12.86 -2.83
N SER A 34 -16.78 -11.89 -3.25
CA SER A 34 -16.32 -10.80 -4.10
C SER A 34 -15.23 -9.95 -3.43
N VAL A 35 -15.34 -9.67 -2.13
CA VAL A 35 -14.34 -8.87 -1.40
C VAL A 35 -12.96 -9.57 -1.39
N PRO A 36 -12.82 -10.84 -0.97
CA PRO A 36 -11.57 -11.58 -1.14
C PRO A 36 -11.10 -11.69 -2.60
N LEU A 37 -12.03 -11.85 -3.55
CA LEU A 37 -11.69 -11.96 -4.98
C LEU A 37 -11.07 -10.67 -5.52
N THR A 38 -11.62 -9.51 -5.15
CA THR A 38 -11.03 -8.21 -5.51
C THR A 38 -9.62 -8.06 -4.93
N TYR A 39 -9.33 -8.73 -3.82
CA TYR A 39 -8.02 -8.78 -3.19
C TYR A 39 -7.02 -9.68 -3.93
N LEU A 40 -7.50 -10.71 -4.64
CA LEU A 40 -6.68 -11.54 -5.53
C LEU A 40 -6.44 -10.87 -6.89
N ALA A 41 -7.43 -10.14 -7.40
CA ALA A 41 -7.32 -9.43 -8.67
C ALA A 41 -6.44 -8.16 -8.58
N ARG A 42 -6.27 -7.59 -7.38
CA ARG A 42 -5.23 -6.58 -7.11
C ARG A 42 -3.89 -7.28 -6.91
N GLU A 43 -3.23 -7.61 -8.02
CA GLU A 43 -1.80 -7.97 -8.00
C GLU A 43 -1.00 -6.75 -7.55
N ASP A 44 -0.72 -6.65 -6.24
CA ASP A 44 0.37 -5.83 -5.74
C ASP A 44 1.55 -6.77 -5.44
N PRO A 45 2.48 -6.98 -6.38
CA PRO A 45 3.64 -7.86 -6.18
C PRO A 45 4.58 -7.36 -5.07
N SER A 46 4.31 -6.19 -4.47
CA SER A 46 5.05 -5.65 -3.33
C SER A 46 4.37 -5.88 -1.96
N ASP A 47 3.24 -6.60 -1.90
CA ASP A 47 2.56 -6.83 -0.63
C ASP A 47 3.19 -7.99 0.16
N ASP A 48 4.07 -7.63 1.10
CA ASP A 48 4.75 -8.55 2.02
C ASP A 48 3.80 -9.48 2.79
N ARG A 49 2.50 -9.14 2.93
CA ARG A 49 1.49 -9.94 3.62
C ARG A 49 1.23 -11.30 2.95
N PHE A 50 1.62 -11.46 1.69
CA PHE A 50 1.48 -12.71 0.94
C PHE A 50 2.81 -13.34 0.53
N THR A 51 3.92 -12.95 1.18
CA THR A 51 5.22 -13.61 1.01
C THR A 51 5.17 -15.12 1.24
N TRP A 52 4.21 -15.61 2.04
CA TRP A 52 3.96 -17.04 2.23
C TRP A 52 3.38 -17.76 0.99
N ARG A 53 2.79 -17.05 0.02
CA ARG A 53 2.24 -17.62 -1.23
C ARG A 53 3.29 -17.81 -2.32
N SER A 54 4.41 -17.12 -2.20
CA SER A 54 5.54 -17.17 -3.14
C SER A 54 6.71 -17.90 -2.48
N PHE A 55 6.95 -19.15 -2.88
CA PHE A 55 8.16 -19.90 -2.48
C PHE A 55 9.46 -19.28 -3.01
N ALA A 56 9.36 -18.30 -3.90
CA ALA A 56 10.47 -17.46 -4.34
C ALA A 56 10.35 -16.09 -3.68
N ALA A 57 11.40 -15.64 -3.00
CA ALA A 57 11.53 -14.23 -2.65
C ALA A 57 11.51 -13.42 -3.96
N PRO A 58 10.70 -12.36 -4.08
CA PRO A 58 10.77 -11.50 -5.26
C PRO A 58 12.23 -11.02 -5.42
N PRO A 59 12.77 -10.97 -6.65
CA PRO A 59 14.13 -10.51 -6.86
C PRO A 59 14.24 -9.11 -6.27
N ALA A 60 15.21 -8.91 -5.36
CA ALA A 60 15.51 -7.60 -4.83
C ALA A 60 16.02 -6.75 -6.00
N GLN A 61 15.13 -5.96 -6.60
CA GLN A 61 15.50 -5.02 -7.65
C GLN A 61 16.51 -4.05 -7.04
N ALA A 62 17.76 -4.09 -7.53
CA ALA A 62 18.80 -3.19 -7.09
C ALA A 62 18.48 -1.78 -7.61
N CYS A 63 17.87 -0.96 -6.75
CA CYS A 63 17.58 0.43 -7.06
C CYS A 63 18.52 1.33 -6.27
N GLU A 64 19.29 2.15 -6.98
CA GLU A 64 20.04 3.23 -6.37
C GLU A 64 19.04 4.32 -5.94
N THR A 65 19.00 4.61 -4.64
CA THR A 65 18.05 5.59 -4.08
C THR A 65 18.78 6.84 -3.64
N ARG A 66 18.30 8.00 -4.09
CA ARG A 66 18.81 9.30 -3.67
C ARG A 66 17.67 10.13 -3.11
N ALA A 67 17.90 10.71 -1.93
CA ALA A 67 16.98 11.64 -1.30
C ALA A 67 17.61 13.04 -1.22
N SER A 68 16.78 14.06 -1.41
CA SER A 68 17.19 15.46 -1.27
C SER A 68 16.06 16.29 -0.69
N LEU A 69 16.41 17.30 0.09
CA LEU A 69 15.50 18.33 0.57
C LEU A 69 15.83 19.66 -0.09
N GLN A 70 14.81 20.47 -0.29
CA GLN A 70 14.90 21.85 -0.74
C GLN A 70 14.39 22.75 0.38
N LEU A 71 15.23 23.68 0.81
CA LEU A 71 14.90 24.66 1.85
C LEU A 71 14.26 25.91 1.24
N TYR A 72 13.49 26.63 2.04
CA TYR A 72 13.03 27.97 1.69
C TYR A 72 14.24 28.88 1.44
N GLY A 73 14.41 29.33 0.20
CA GLY A 73 15.61 30.01 -0.29
C GLY A 73 16.28 29.30 -1.47
N GLY A 74 15.81 28.11 -1.85
CA GLY A 74 16.22 27.39 -3.05
C GLY A 74 17.47 26.53 -2.88
N GLU A 75 18.05 26.47 -1.68
CA GLU A 75 19.18 25.60 -1.39
C GLU A 75 18.72 24.14 -1.35
N ARG A 76 19.46 23.26 -2.03
CA ARG A 76 19.17 21.82 -2.10
C ARG A 76 20.24 21.04 -1.37
N HIS A 77 19.83 20.26 -0.37
CA HIS A 77 20.72 19.40 0.40
C HIS A 77 20.45 17.93 0.11
N HIS A 78 21.52 17.15 0.01
CA HIS A 78 21.44 15.70 -0.08
C HIS A 78 21.26 15.08 1.31
N ILE A 79 20.36 14.10 1.41
CA ILE A 79 20.10 13.39 2.65
C ILE A 79 20.84 12.04 2.62
N PRO A 80 21.87 11.84 3.46
CA PRO A 80 22.57 10.55 3.57
C PRO A 80 21.67 9.54 4.30
N LEU A 81 21.01 8.66 3.55
CA LEU A 81 20.03 7.70 4.07
C LEU A 81 20.66 6.74 5.08
N GLU A 82 21.89 6.32 4.83
CA GLU A 82 22.66 5.36 5.64
C GLU A 82 22.97 5.88 7.04
N LYS A 83 22.96 7.20 7.22
CA LYS A 83 23.20 7.85 8.51
C LYS A 83 21.91 8.21 9.23
N LEU A 84 20.80 8.33 8.49
CA LEU A 84 19.53 8.84 9.02
C LEU A 84 18.60 7.73 9.49
N ILE A 85 18.54 6.61 8.77
CA ILE A 85 17.60 5.53 9.02
C ILE A 85 18.29 4.17 9.02
N HIS A 86 17.69 3.20 9.70
CA HIS A 86 18.21 1.83 9.78
C HIS A 86 18.17 1.13 8.41
N GLU A 87 19.11 0.21 8.16
CA GLU A 87 19.31 -0.47 6.87
C GLU A 87 18.03 -1.11 6.30
N ASP A 88 17.21 -1.74 7.15
CA ASP A 88 15.94 -2.33 6.71
C ASP A 88 14.95 -1.29 6.16
N TRP A 89 14.93 -0.09 6.73
CA TRP A 89 14.11 1.01 6.24
C TRP A 89 14.63 1.54 4.90
N ILE A 90 15.97 1.61 4.74
CA ILE A 90 16.60 1.94 3.46
C ILE A 90 16.14 0.95 2.39
N ARG A 91 16.13 -0.35 2.70
CA ARG A 91 15.65 -1.40 1.80
C ARG A 91 14.19 -1.20 1.39
N TYR A 92 13.30 -0.88 2.34
CA TYR A 92 11.89 -0.62 2.02
C TYR A 92 11.69 0.64 1.17
N VAL A 93 12.49 1.68 1.40
CA VAL A 93 12.48 2.90 0.58
C VAL A 93 13.00 2.61 -0.83
N GLN A 94 14.08 1.83 -0.98
CA GLN A 94 14.63 1.38 -2.27
C GLN A 94 13.61 0.57 -3.07
N GLN A 95 12.86 -0.31 -2.40
CA GLN A 95 11.77 -1.08 -2.99
C GLN A 95 10.56 -0.21 -3.39
N GLY A 96 10.49 1.04 -2.93
CA GLY A 96 9.39 1.96 -3.21
C GLY A 96 8.11 1.61 -2.45
N ARG A 97 8.23 1.00 -1.26
CA ARG A 97 7.08 0.63 -0.42
C ARG A 97 6.35 1.89 0.03
N ARG A 98 5.13 2.09 -0.46
CA ARG A 98 4.38 3.36 -0.33
C ARG A 98 4.33 3.88 1.10
N ALA A 99 3.86 3.07 2.04
CA ALA A 99 3.71 3.49 3.43
C ALA A 99 5.04 3.99 4.05
N VAL A 100 6.17 3.39 3.65
CA VAL A 100 7.48 3.77 4.16
C VAL A 100 8.00 5.02 3.45
N VAL A 101 7.83 5.12 2.13
CA VAL A 101 8.21 6.31 1.36
C VAL A 101 7.41 7.53 1.83
N ASP A 102 6.09 7.39 1.99
CA ASP A 102 5.22 8.46 2.45
C ASP A 102 5.58 8.91 3.87
N ALA A 103 5.80 7.96 4.79
CA ALA A 103 6.24 8.26 6.15
C ALA A 103 7.62 8.94 6.17
N PHE A 104 8.55 8.50 5.32
CA PHE A 104 9.86 9.12 5.18
C PHE A 104 9.74 10.57 4.71
N LEU A 105 8.99 10.84 3.64
CA LEU A 105 8.79 12.18 3.09
C LEU A 105 8.12 13.10 4.12
N LEU A 106 7.07 12.62 4.80
CA LEU A 106 6.40 13.36 5.86
C LEU A 106 7.35 13.70 7.00
N LYS A 107 8.18 12.74 7.43
CA LYS A 107 9.14 12.96 8.51
C LYS A 107 10.19 14.01 8.15
N GLN A 108 10.63 14.06 6.89
CA GLN A 108 11.56 15.08 6.42
C GLN A 108 10.91 16.48 6.36
N CYS A 109 9.60 16.55 6.07
CA CYS A 109 8.87 17.82 6.11
C CYS A 109 8.72 18.42 7.52
N GLU A 110 8.92 17.64 8.59
CA GLU A 110 8.93 18.18 9.97
C GLU A 110 10.19 19.01 10.28
N GLY A 111 11.20 19.01 9.40
CA GLY A 111 12.41 19.80 9.56
C GLY A 111 12.17 21.30 9.38
N ASP A 112 13.02 22.11 10.02
CA ASP A 112 12.93 23.57 9.92
C ASP A 112 13.18 24.04 8.48
N HIS A 113 12.30 24.92 8.01
CA HIS A 113 12.40 25.60 6.71
C HIS A 113 12.44 24.67 5.48
N VAL A 114 11.89 23.46 5.55
CA VAL A 114 11.79 22.57 4.39
C VAL A 114 10.62 22.98 3.50
N GLU A 115 10.89 23.22 2.22
CA GLU A 115 9.87 23.56 1.21
C GLU A 115 9.39 22.30 0.48
N GLN A 116 10.32 21.44 0.07
CA GLN A 116 10.04 20.23 -0.69
C GLN A 116 11.06 19.13 -0.38
N VAL A 117 10.59 17.89 -0.35
CA VAL A 117 11.42 16.70 -0.24
C VAL A 117 11.23 15.86 -1.48
N GLU A 118 12.32 15.36 -2.04
CA GLU A 118 12.33 14.51 -3.22
C GLU A 118 13.13 13.23 -2.95
N LEU A 119 12.56 12.11 -3.38
CA LEU A 119 13.16 10.79 -3.33
C LEU A 119 13.11 10.15 -4.72
N VAL A 120 14.27 9.75 -5.23
CA VAL A 120 14.42 9.18 -6.57
C VAL A 120 15.06 7.80 -6.47
N ASN A 121 14.36 6.79 -6.97
CA ASN A 121 14.87 5.43 -7.10
C ASN A 121 15.19 5.18 -8.58
N ARG A 122 16.46 4.89 -8.87
CA ARG A 122 16.93 4.45 -10.18
C ARG A 122 17.21 2.96 -10.13
N CYS A 123 16.35 2.16 -10.75
CA CYS A 123 16.51 0.72 -10.83
C CYS A 123 17.26 0.32 -12.10
N GLU A 124 17.98 -0.82 -12.08
CA GLU A 124 18.78 -1.30 -13.22
C GLU A 124 17.97 -1.68 -14.47
N ASP A 125 16.64 -1.84 -14.37
CA ASP A 125 15.79 -1.98 -15.55
C ASP A 125 15.78 -0.67 -16.35
N GLU A 126 16.04 -0.75 -17.67
CA GLU A 126 16.21 0.36 -18.63
C GLU A 126 15.09 1.43 -18.62
N ARG A 127 13.99 1.21 -17.88
CA ARG A 127 12.75 2.01 -17.91
C ARG A 127 12.10 2.26 -16.53
N ALA A 128 12.84 2.11 -15.42
CA ALA A 128 12.23 2.20 -14.08
C ALA A 128 12.87 3.26 -13.17
N THR A 129 12.96 4.52 -13.63
CA THR A 129 13.18 5.64 -12.69
C THR A 129 11.86 6.02 -12.04
N ARG A 130 11.78 5.91 -10.71
CA ARG A 130 10.62 6.30 -9.91
C ARG A 130 11.00 7.53 -9.08
N SER A 131 10.30 8.64 -9.26
CA SER A 131 10.43 9.82 -8.39
C SER A 131 9.18 10.00 -7.54
N TYR A 132 9.43 10.31 -6.27
CA TYR A 132 8.44 10.63 -5.26
C TYR A 132 8.80 11.99 -4.70
N SER A 133 7.85 12.92 -4.68
CA SER A 133 8.08 14.25 -4.12
C SER A 133 6.92 14.66 -3.25
N LEU A 134 7.23 15.36 -2.16
CA LEU A 134 6.27 15.92 -1.24
C LEU A 134 6.59 17.40 -1.01
N ARG A 135 5.60 18.27 -1.19
CA ARG A 135 5.71 19.68 -0.80
C ARG A 135 5.30 19.85 0.66
N CYS A 136 6.14 20.50 1.44
CA CYS A 136 5.97 20.65 2.88
C CYS A 136 5.25 21.95 3.26
N GLY A 137 5.05 22.89 2.32
CA GLY A 137 4.26 24.11 2.54
C GLY A 137 3.62 24.71 1.29
N GLY A 138 2.76 25.72 1.49
CA GLY A 138 1.95 26.39 0.46
C GLY A 138 0.52 25.82 0.32
N GLU A 139 -0.27 26.32 -0.63
CA GLU A 139 -1.67 25.92 -0.87
C GLU A 139 -1.86 24.43 -1.24
N ARG A 140 -0.77 23.71 -1.57
CA ARG A 140 -0.73 22.27 -1.90
C ARG A 140 0.20 21.48 -0.97
N ALA A 141 0.30 21.89 0.30
CA ALA A 141 1.06 21.15 1.29
C ALA A 141 0.56 19.70 1.41
N HIS A 142 1.50 18.77 1.52
CA HIS A 142 1.27 17.31 1.62
C HIS A 142 0.70 16.61 0.37
N GLU A 143 0.75 17.24 -0.80
CA GLU A 143 0.42 16.55 -2.06
C GLU A 143 1.64 15.72 -2.53
N THR A 144 1.56 14.40 -2.37
CA THR A 144 2.58 13.47 -2.87
C THR A 144 2.44 13.30 -4.38
N THR A 145 3.41 13.82 -5.14
CA THR A 145 3.46 13.60 -6.60
C THR A 145 4.39 12.43 -6.91
N ARG A 146 3.87 11.44 -7.64
CA ARG A 146 4.62 10.29 -8.13
C ARG A 146 4.76 10.38 -9.64
N THR A 147 6.00 10.37 -10.12
CA THR A 147 6.30 10.29 -11.55
C THR A 147 7.08 9.00 -11.81
N ALA A 148 6.61 8.21 -12.77
CA ALA A 148 7.37 7.10 -13.31
C ALA A 148 7.77 7.48 -14.73
N ALA A 149 9.06 7.65 -14.98
CA ALA A 149 9.55 7.83 -16.34
C ALA A 149 9.53 6.45 -17.02
N ARG A 150 8.80 6.35 -18.14
CA ARG A 150 8.71 5.16 -18.99
C ARG A 150 9.79 5.16 -20.06
#